data_AF-A0A8J6Q3L8-F1
#
_entry.id   AF-A0A8J6Q3L8-F1
#
_cell.length_a   1.000
_cell.length_b   1.000
_cell.length_c   1.000
_cell.angle_alpha   90.00
_cell.angle_beta   90.00
_cell.angle_gamma   90.00
#
_symmetry.space_group_name_H-M   'P 1'
#
loop_
_entity.id
_entity.type
_entity.pdbx_description
1 polymer ?
#
loop_
_entity_poly.entity_id
_entity_poly.type
_entity_poly.pdbx_seq_one_letter_code
_entity_poly.pdbx_strand_id
1 'polypeptide(L)'
;MIKRILVFTLIVVLLFAIALTAHQYFITEPMAFPLWQVYLFHAIATIIVYASIEGICSIMPNNAGYAYLAFMFLKIGLFLLIFKNAVFENESLTQTERYALVLPLFLFLTTEAIAVGKLLNSK
;
A
#
# COMPACT_ATOMS: atom_id res chain seq x y z
N MET A 1 -11.90 10.25 14.62
CA MET A 1 -11.97 9.89 13.19
C MET A 1 -11.02 10.75 12.37
N ILE A 2 -11.34 12.02 12.10
CA ILE A 2 -10.48 12.87 11.24
C ILE A 2 -9.04 13.02 11.74
N LYS A 3 -8.83 13.20 13.05
CA LYS A 3 -7.47 13.31 13.64
C LYS A 3 -6.63 12.05 13.40
N ARG A 4 -7.22 10.85 13.54
CA ARG A 4 -6.52 9.58 13.33
C ARG A 4 -6.18 9.37 11.85
N ILE A 5 -7.14 9.69 10.96
CA ILE A 5 -6.90 9.67 9.51
C ILE A 5 -5.75 10.61 9.14
N LEU A 6 -5.76 11.86 9.61
CA LEU A 6 -4.70 12.84 9.32
C LEU A 6 -3.33 12.38 9.81
N VAL A 7 -3.25 11.85 11.04
CA VAL A 7 -2.00 11.30 11.59
C VAL A 7 -1.52 10.10 10.77
N PHE A 8 -2.43 9.19 10.41
CA PHE A 8 -2.08 8.04 9.59
C PHE A 8 -1.64 8.44 8.18
N THR A 9 -2.32 9.39 7.55
CA THR A 9 -1.92 9.97 6.26
C THR A 9 -0.53 10.57 6.35
N LEU A 10 -0.20 11.32 7.41
CA LEU A 10 1.14 11.86 7.61
C LEU A 10 2.19 10.74 7.71
N ILE A 11 1.91 9.67 8.45
CA ILE A 11 2.80 8.50 8.54
C ILE A 11 3.02 7.87 7.17
N VAL A 12 1.95 7.67 6.38
CA VAL A 12 2.04 7.09 5.03
C VAL A 12 2.82 7.99 4.08
N VAL A 13 2.64 9.30 4.14
CA VAL A 13 3.37 10.27 3.31
C VAL A 13 4.86 10.28 3.66
N LEU A 14 5.21 10.26 4.95
CA LEU A 14 6.60 10.17 5.40
C LEU A 14 7.22 8.83 4.98
N LEU A 15 6.49 7.72 5.15
CA LEU A 15 6.93 6.40 4.71
C LEU A 15 7.15 6.36 3.19
N PHE A 16 6.25 6.95 2.41
CA PHE A 16 6.41 7.09 0.96
C PHE A 16 7.70 7.85 0.61
N ALA A 17 7.93 9.02 1.20
CA ALA A 17 9.09 9.84 0.89
C ALA A 17 10.41 9.13 1.27
N ILE A 18 10.49 8.57 2.47
CA ILE A 18 11.69 7.87 2.96
C ILE A 18 11.94 6.59 2.16
N ALA A 19 10.92 5.77 1.96
CA ALA A 19 11.09 4.47 1.32
C ALA A 19 11.36 4.60 -0.18
N LEU A 20 10.73 5.55 -0.87
CA LEU A 20 11.01 5.81 -2.29
C LEU A 20 12.44 6.31 -2.47
N THR A 21 12.87 7.31 -1.69
CA THR A 21 14.22 7.87 -1.81
C THR A 21 15.29 6.83 -1.45
N ALA A 22 15.08 6.04 -0.40
CA ALA A 22 15.96 4.94 -0.04
C ALA A 22 16.04 3.90 -1.16
N HIS A 23 14.91 3.48 -1.72
CA HIS A 23 14.91 2.48 -2.79
C HIS A 23 15.57 2.99 -4.06
N GLN A 24 15.29 4.24 -4.46
CA GLN A 24 15.95 4.87 -5.61
C GLN A 24 17.46 4.97 -5.45
N TYR A 25 17.96 5.23 -4.23
CA TYR A 25 19.40 5.29 -3.96
C TYR A 25 20.12 3.94 -4.21
N PHE A 26 19.45 2.81 -3.95
CA PHE A 26 20.03 1.48 -4.15
C PHE A 26 19.86 0.93 -5.56
N ILE A 27 19.08 1.59 -6.43
CA ILE A 27 18.86 1.12 -7.80
C ILE A 27 19.94 1.67 -8.71
N THR A 28 20.74 0.77 -9.26
CA THR A 28 21.84 1.08 -10.18
C THR A 28 21.51 0.83 -11.64
N GLU A 29 20.40 0.13 -11.93
CA GLU A 29 20.00 -0.28 -13.27
C GLU A 29 18.70 0.40 -13.72
N PRO A 30 18.54 0.66 -15.03
CA PRO A 30 17.28 1.18 -15.57
C PRO A 30 16.16 0.15 -15.40
N MET A 31 14.97 0.61 -14.98
CA MET A 31 13.78 -0.24 -14.81
C MET A 31 12.79 -0.02 -15.95
N ALA A 32 12.05 -1.08 -16.31
CA ALA A 32 10.98 -1.04 -17.30
C ALA A 32 9.75 -0.23 -16.87
N PHE A 33 9.68 0.21 -15.62
CA PHE A 33 8.59 1.02 -15.08
C PHE A 33 9.09 2.08 -14.08
N PRO A 34 8.34 3.18 -13.96
CA PRO A 34 8.64 4.23 -12.98
C PRO A 34 8.31 3.78 -11.54
N LEU A 35 9.33 3.55 -10.73
CA LEU A 35 9.20 3.12 -9.33
C LEU A 35 8.30 4.02 -8.48
N TRP A 36 8.36 5.33 -8.71
CA TRP A 36 7.56 6.29 -7.95
C TRP A 36 6.05 6.05 -8.12
N GLN A 37 5.60 5.54 -9.27
CA GLN A 37 4.18 5.22 -9.50
C GLN A 37 3.73 4.03 -8.65
N VAL A 38 4.60 3.02 -8.50
CA VAL A 38 4.34 1.84 -7.65
C VAL A 38 4.17 2.27 -6.19
N TYR A 39 5.11 3.07 -5.68
CA TYR A 39 5.03 3.60 -4.31
C TYR A 39 3.81 4.50 -4.11
N LEU A 40 3.50 5.36 -5.09
CA LEU A 40 2.37 6.28 -5.00
C LEU A 40 1.04 5.54 -4.97
N PHE A 41 0.89 4.51 -5.82
CA PHE A 41 -0.28 3.65 -5.81
C PHE A 41 -0.51 3.03 -4.42
N HIS A 42 0.52 2.42 -3.83
CA HIS A 42 0.37 1.78 -2.52
C HIS A 42 0.12 2.78 -1.39
N ALA A 43 0.74 3.96 -1.44
CA ALA A 43 0.50 5.03 -0.47
C ALA A 43 -0.97 5.51 -0.51
N ILE A 44 -1.48 5.84 -1.70
CA ILE A 44 -2.87 6.28 -1.89
C ILE A 44 -3.84 5.18 -1.48
N ALA A 45 -3.63 3.95 -1.96
CA ALA A 45 -4.48 2.82 -1.64
C ALA A 45 -4.55 2.58 -0.12
N THR A 46 -3.41 2.65 0.58
CA THR A 46 -3.39 2.48 2.04
C THR A 46 -4.15 3.55 2.80
N ILE A 47 -4.08 4.81 2.36
CA ILE A 47 -4.87 5.89 2.96
C ILE A 47 -6.37 5.63 2.76
N ILE A 48 -6.78 5.25 1.54
CA ILE A 48 -8.17 4.94 1.20
C ILE A 48 -8.69 3.76 2.03
N VAL A 49 -7.92 2.68 2.12
CA VAL A 49 -8.29 1.48 2.90
C VAL A 49 -8.45 1.86 4.37
N TYR A 50 -7.48 2.52 4.98
CA TYR A 50 -7.56 2.89 6.40
C TYR A 50 -8.75 3.82 6.68
N ALA A 51 -8.97 4.84 5.84
CA ALA A 51 -10.11 5.75 5.99
C ALA A 51 -11.46 5.01 5.84
N SER A 52 -11.54 4.04 4.93
CA SER A 52 -12.73 3.21 4.74
C SER A 52 -13.00 2.33 5.97
N ILE A 53 -11.97 1.69 6.53
CA ILE A 53 -12.10 0.86 7.73
C ILE A 53 -12.46 1.70 8.96
N GLU A 54 -11.90 2.90 9.11
CA GLU A 54 -12.29 3.86 10.13
C GLU A 54 -13.81 4.18 10.06
N GLY A 55 -14.33 4.38 8.85
CA GLY A 55 -15.75 4.58 8.60
C GLY A 55 -16.59 3.34 8.94
N ILE A 56 -16.21 2.16 8.44
CA ILE A 56 -16.94 0.91 8.68
C ILE A 56 -16.94 0.56 10.18
N CYS A 57 -15.82 0.72 10.87
CA CYS A 57 -15.69 0.47 12.31
C CYS A 57 -16.54 1.44 13.17
N SER A 58 -17.03 2.54 12.59
CA SER A 58 -18.00 3.41 13.28
C SER A 58 -19.44 2.92 13.20
N ILE A 59 -19.77 2.08 12.22
CA ILE A 59 -21.14 1.58 11.98
C ILE A 59 -21.25 0.10 12.36
N MET A 60 -20.26 -0.71 11.99
CA MET A 60 -20.24 -2.17 12.12
C MET A 60 -18.87 -2.67 12.62
N PRO A 61 -18.49 -2.41 13.88
CA PRO A 61 -17.17 -2.76 14.41
C PRO A 61 -16.84 -4.25 14.30
N ASN A 62 -17.82 -5.13 14.56
CA ASN A 62 -17.65 -6.58 14.48
C ASN A 62 -17.28 -7.10 13.09
N ASN A 63 -17.62 -6.36 12.03
CA ASN A 63 -17.38 -6.77 10.64
C ASN A 63 -16.22 -6.03 9.97
N ALA A 64 -15.59 -5.08 10.67
CA ALA A 64 -14.54 -4.24 10.11
C ALA A 64 -13.28 -5.04 9.74
N GLY A 65 -13.00 -6.16 10.42
CA GLY A 65 -11.93 -7.09 10.04
C GLY A 65 -12.18 -7.79 8.69
N TYR A 66 -13.42 -8.22 8.42
CA TYR A 66 -13.79 -8.80 7.13
C TYR A 66 -13.74 -7.77 6.01
N ALA A 67 -14.18 -6.54 6.29
CA ALA A 67 -14.06 -5.43 5.34
C ALA A 67 -12.58 -5.16 4.99
N TYR A 68 -11.68 -5.20 5.97
CA TYR A 68 -10.25 -5.03 5.73
C TYR A 68 -9.69 -6.09 4.77
N LEU A 69 -10.03 -7.37 4.96
CA LEU A 69 -9.63 -8.44 4.05
C LEU A 69 -10.14 -8.21 2.63
N ALA A 70 -11.39 -7.78 2.46
CA ALA A 70 -11.96 -7.46 1.14
C ALA A 70 -11.19 -6.31 0.47
N PHE A 71 -10.87 -5.25 1.21
CA PHE A 71 -10.06 -4.14 0.71
C PHE A 71 -8.63 -4.55 0.34
N MET A 72 -8.02 -5.45 1.10
CA MET A 72 -6.70 -6.00 0.79
C MET A 72 -6.71 -6.73 -0.57
N PHE A 73 -7.70 -7.61 -0.80
CA PHE A 73 -7.84 -8.28 -2.10
C PHE A 73 -8.12 -7.30 -3.23
N LEU A 74 -8.98 -6.31 -3.01
CA LEU A 74 -9.28 -5.27 -3.99
C LEU A 74 -8.03 -4.46 -4.36
N LYS A 75 -7.22 -4.06 -3.37
CA LYS A 75 -5.97 -3.34 -3.57
C LYS A 75 -4.96 -4.16 -4.39
N ILE A 76 -4.81 -5.44 -4.09
CA ILE A 76 -3.92 -6.34 -4.85
C ILE A 76 -4.46 -6.53 -6.28
N GLY A 77 -5.76 -6.73 -6.45
CA GLY A 77 -6.38 -6.84 -7.77
C GLY A 77 -6.19 -5.59 -8.62
N LEU A 78 -6.41 -4.39 -8.05
CA LEU A 78 -6.18 -3.12 -8.73
C LEU A 78 -4.71 -2.91 -9.08
N PHE A 79 -3.79 -3.31 -8.20
CA PHE A 79 -2.36 -3.27 -8.48
C PHE A 79 -2.01 -4.09 -9.72
N LEU A 80 -2.46 -5.34 -9.77
CA LEU A 80 -2.20 -6.23 -10.91
C LEU A 80 -2.81 -5.70 -12.21
N LEU A 81 -3.97 -5.04 -12.14
CA LEU A 81 -4.64 -4.47 -13.32
C LEU A 81 -3.93 -3.21 -13.84
N ILE A 82 -3.54 -2.29 -12.94
CA ILE A 82 -2.88 -1.03 -13.30
C ILE A 82 -1.45 -1.28 -13.78
N PHE A 83 -0.72 -2.18 -13.11
CA PHE A 83 0.67 -2.50 -13.44
C PHE A 83 0.78 -3.76 -14.31
N LYS A 84 -0.27 -4.14 -15.05
CA LYS A 84 -0.30 -5.38 -15.84
C LYS A 84 0.89 -5.49 -16.80
N ASN A 85 1.31 -4.39 -17.43
CA ASN A 85 2.41 -4.40 -18.38
C ASN A 85 3.73 -4.69 -17.66
N ALA A 86 3.92 -4.04 -16.51
CA ALA A 86 5.09 -4.26 -15.66
C ALA A 86 5.13 -5.71 -15.14
N VAL A 87 3.98 -6.27 -14.74
CA VAL A 87 3.88 -7.59 -14.09
C VAL A 87 3.86 -8.75 -15.09
N PHE A 88 3.19 -8.63 -16.23
CA PHE A 88 2.87 -9.74 -17.14
C PHE A 88 3.43 -9.60 -18.56
N GLU A 89 3.63 -8.38 -19.08
CA GLU A 89 4.01 -8.18 -20.49
C GLU A 89 5.53 -8.11 -20.71
N ASN A 90 6.32 -7.89 -19.65
CA ASN A 90 7.78 -7.93 -19.73
C ASN A 90 8.29 -9.37 -19.75
N GLU A 91 8.79 -9.83 -20.90
CA GLU A 91 9.24 -11.23 -21.16
C GLU A 91 10.28 -11.74 -20.15
N SER A 92 11.02 -10.86 -19.47
CA SER A 92 11.85 -11.24 -18.33
C SER A 92 12.09 -10.06 -17.39
N LEU A 93 11.21 -9.86 -16.41
CA LEU A 93 11.52 -8.99 -15.27
C LEU A 93 12.82 -9.46 -14.61
N THR A 94 13.77 -8.54 -14.47
CA THR A 94 14.99 -8.75 -13.69
C THR A 94 14.62 -9.03 -12.23
N GLN A 95 15.53 -9.66 -11.47
CA GLN A 95 15.28 -9.87 -10.05
C GLN A 95 15.08 -8.54 -9.31
N THR A 96 15.85 -7.52 -9.66
CA THR A 96 15.73 -6.16 -9.13
C THR A 96 14.32 -5.60 -9.33
N GLU A 97 13.75 -5.72 -10.52
CA GLU A 97 12.41 -5.22 -10.82
C GLU A 97 11.30 -5.99 -10.06
N ARG A 98 11.48 -7.29 -9.84
CA ARG A 98 10.55 -8.07 -9.01
C ARG A 98 10.56 -7.56 -7.56
N TYR A 99 11.75 -7.32 -7.00
CA TYR A 99 11.86 -6.69 -5.70
C TYR A 99 11.28 -5.27 -5.68
N ALA A 100 11.46 -4.53 -6.77
CA ALA A 100 10.91 -3.17 -6.94
C ALA A 100 9.37 -3.12 -6.89
N LEU A 101 8.69 -4.19 -7.31
CA LEU A 101 7.23 -4.33 -7.20
C LEU A 101 6.79 -4.90 -5.84
N VAL A 102 7.52 -5.87 -5.31
CA VAL A 102 7.13 -6.62 -4.10
C VAL A 102 7.43 -5.86 -2.81
N LEU A 103 8.55 -5.14 -2.74
CA LEU A 103 8.96 -4.41 -1.54
C LEU A 103 7.93 -3.33 -1.14
N PRO A 104 7.44 -2.47 -2.06
CA PRO A 104 6.43 -1.47 -1.71
C PRO A 104 5.11 -2.12 -1.26
N LEU A 105 4.69 -3.19 -1.94
CA LEU A 105 3.48 -3.93 -1.60
C LEU A 105 3.49 -4.35 -0.12
N PHE A 106 4.53 -5.06 0.32
CA PHE A 106 4.62 -5.52 1.71
C PHE A 106 4.81 -4.37 2.69
N LEU A 107 5.64 -3.37 2.36
CA LEU A 107 5.88 -2.22 3.23
C LEU A 107 4.57 -1.50 3.61
N PHE A 108 3.75 -1.16 2.62
CA PHE A 108 2.48 -0.47 2.86
C PHE A 108 1.42 -1.40 3.44
N LEU A 109 1.37 -2.67 3.03
CA LEU A 109 0.40 -3.64 3.56
C LEU A 109 0.66 -3.99 5.03
N THR A 110 1.92 -4.09 5.45
CA THR A 110 2.27 -4.28 6.88
C THR A 110 1.91 -3.03 7.69
N THR A 111 2.24 -1.84 7.20
CA THR A 111 1.90 -0.57 7.87
C THR A 111 0.38 -0.44 8.06
N GLU A 112 -0.37 -0.77 7.02
CA GLU A 112 -1.83 -0.81 7.00
C GLU A 112 -2.39 -1.83 8.00
N ALA A 113 -1.89 -3.08 7.98
CA ALA A 113 -2.32 -4.14 8.88
C ALA A 113 -2.10 -3.77 10.36
N ILE A 114 -0.96 -3.16 10.71
CA ILE A 114 -0.67 -2.69 12.06
C ILE A 114 -1.65 -1.59 12.47
N ALA A 115 -1.90 -0.61 11.59
CA ALA A 115 -2.78 0.51 11.90
C ALA A 115 -4.24 0.07 12.04
N VAL A 116 -4.71 -0.82 11.16
CA VAL A 116 -6.05 -1.41 11.24
C VAL A 116 -6.18 -2.30 12.47
N GLY A 117 -5.20 -3.16 12.76
CA GLY A 117 -5.22 -3.99 13.97
C GLY A 117 -5.30 -3.16 15.26
N LYS A 118 -4.54 -2.06 15.33
CA LYS A 118 -4.65 -1.10 16.45
C LYS A 118 -6.04 -0.45 16.52
N LEU A 119 -6.61 -0.07 15.38
CA LEU A 119 -7.94 0.52 15.33
C LEU A 119 -9.01 -0.46 15.85
N LEU A 120 -8.99 -1.70 15.36
CA LEU A 120 -9.94 -2.74 15.75
C LEU A 120 -9.84 -3.11 17.22
N ASN A 121 -8.63 -3.13 17.80
CA ASN A 121 -8.44 -3.39 19.23
C ASN A 121 -8.78 -2.20 20.14
N SER A 122 -8.91 -0.99 19.57
CA SER A 122 -9.22 0.23 20.31
C SER A 122 -10.72 0.57 20.36
N LYS A 123 -11.54 -0.28 19.76
CA LYS A 123 -12.96 -0.08 19.46
C LYS A 123 -13.77 -1.26 19.98
#